data_AF-A0A8S1M1I6-F1
#
_entry.id   AF-A0A8S1M1I6-F1
#
_cell.length_a   1.000
_cell.length_b   1.000
_cell.length_c   1.000
_cell.angle_alpha   90.00
_cell.angle_beta   90.00
_cell.angle_gamma   90.00
#
_symmetry.space_group_name_H-M   'P 1'
#
loop_
_entity.id
_entity.type
_entity.pdbx_description
1 polymer ?
#
loop_
_entity_poly.entity_id
_entity_poly.type
_entity_poly.pdbx_seq_one_letter_code
_entity_poly.pdbx_strand_id
1 'polypeptide(L)'
;MNQQQEEVEIFDNPTSNRNSEEISKSLFSTVFAIIYNSSWGLLFLIFRHYNDSECQLIDSWTLYTEIVLFTIAGYKLLIELPIQYQTNEQWKNQLFDVVDYLELFFNVVILIGLTYAYVQDEECYHLKRFVLGYLIVTYLILMIWLISFIYIICSREQFTQNL
;
A
#
# COMPACT_ATOMS: atom_id res chain seq x y z
N MET A 1 8.28 38.88 50.34
CA MET A 1 6.84 39.01 50.65
C MET A 1 6.21 39.83 49.54
N ASN A 2 5.16 39.28 48.92
CA ASN A 2 4.22 39.75 47.87
C ASN A 2 4.83 40.11 46.49
N GLN A 3 4.72 39.25 45.47
CA GLN A 3 3.55 38.92 44.61
C GLN A 3 3.02 40.11 43.80
N GLN A 4 3.30 40.10 42.49
CA GLN A 4 2.28 40.23 41.43
C GLN A 4 2.78 39.59 40.13
N GLN A 5 1.87 38.84 39.50
CA GLN A 5 1.99 38.06 38.26
C GLN A 5 1.89 38.96 37.02
N GLU A 6 1.96 38.28 35.85
CA GLU A 6 1.77 38.73 34.45
C GLU A 6 3.11 39.09 33.76
N GLU A 7 3.53 38.49 32.64
CA GLU A 7 2.79 37.92 31.51
C GLU A 7 3.76 37.13 30.58
N VAL A 8 3.27 36.03 29.99
CA VAL A 8 3.63 35.50 28.66
C VAL A 8 5.07 35.00 28.40
N GLU A 9 5.24 33.69 28.42
CA GLU A 9 5.51 32.94 27.18
C GLU A 9 5.19 31.45 27.41
N ILE A 10 3.94 31.11 27.08
CA ILE A 10 3.49 29.75 26.81
C ILE A 10 4.24 29.31 25.54
N PHE A 11 5.45 28.78 25.70
CA PHE A 11 6.10 27.94 24.68
C PHE A 11 5.75 26.46 24.96
N ASP A 12 4.46 26.16 25.16
CA ASP A 12 3.96 24.79 25.21
C ASP A 12 3.73 24.27 23.78
N ASN A 13 4.79 23.66 23.24
CA ASN A 13 4.82 22.53 22.29
C ASN A 13 3.83 22.50 21.09
N PRO A 14 4.26 22.90 19.88
CA PRO A 14 3.60 22.52 18.63
C PRO A 14 3.91 21.08 18.16
N THR A 15 4.61 20.28 18.97
CA THR A 15 5.00 18.89 18.64
C THR A 15 3.88 17.86 18.86
N SER A 16 2.91 18.10 19.77
CA SER A 16 1.88 17.10 20.07
C SER A 16 0.81 16.98 18.97
N ASN A 17 0.38 18.11 18.39
CA ASN A 17 -0.61 18.13 17.29
C ASN A 17 -0.04 17.61 15.97
N ARG A 18 1.26 17.81 15.72
CA ARG A 18 1.91 17.31 14.50
C ARG A 18 2.12 15.80 14.57
N ASN A 19 2.53 15.28 15.73
CA ASN A 19 2.66 13.84 15.95
C ASN A 19 1.30 13.13 15.92
N SER A 20 0.23 13.73 16.46
CA SER A 20 -1.11 13.13 16.40
C SER A 20 -1.68 13.08 14.98
N GLU A 21 -1.40 14.09 14.15
CA GLU A 21 -1.82 14.11 12.75
C GLU A 21 -1.03 13.10 11.89
N GLU A 22 0.27 12.93 12.13
CA GLU A 22 1.10 11.92 11.46
C GLU A 22 0.64 10.49 11.82
N ILE A 23 0.38 10.22 13.10
CA ILE A 23 -0.17 8.93 13.57
C ILE A 23 -1.53 8.63 12.92
N SER A 24 -2.40 9.64 12.81
CA SER A 24 -3.70 9.45 12.18
C SER A 24 -3.60 9.09 10.69
N LYS A 25 -2.60 9.64 9.99
CA LYS A 25 -2.38 9.41 8.55
C LYS A 25 -1.82 8.02 8.29
N SER A 26 -0.89 7.54 9.10
CA SER A 26 -0.30 6.22 8.90
C SER A 26 -1.27 5.09 9.32
N LEU A 27 -2.02 5.24 10.42
CA LEU A 27 -3.13 4.32 10.74
C LEU A 27 -4.17 4.26 9.62
N PHE A 28 -4.56 5.42 9.07
CA PHE A 28 -5.48 5.48 7.93
C PHE A 28 -4.89 4.77 6.70
N SER A 29 -3.60 4.94 6.43
CA SER A 29 -2.90 4.26 5.34
C SER A 29 -2.92 2.74 5.50
N THR A 30 -2.66 2.22 6.71
CA THR A 30 -2.70 0.77 6.99
C THR A 30 -4.11 0.21 6.82
N VAL A 31 -5.14 0.89 7.34
CA VAL A 31 -6.55 0.49 7.17
C VAL A 31 -6.95 0.51 5.70
N PHE A 32 -6.56 1.55 4.97
CA PHE A 32 -6.81 1.63 3.53
C PHE A 32 -6.14 0.48 2.78
N ALA A 33 -4.89 0.15 3.09
CA ALA A 33 -4.17 -0.97 2.49
C ALA A 33 -4.87 -2.32 2.76
N ILE A 34 -5.40 -2.53 3.96
CA ILE A 34 -6.19 -3.74 4.30
C ILE A 34 -7.43 -3.82 3.41
N ILE A 35 -8.21 -2.74 3.32
CA ILE A 35 -9.44 -2.70 2.50
C ILE A 35 -9.12 -2.90 1.03
N TYR A 36 -8.10 -2.22 0.52
CA TYR A 36 -7.67 -2.31 -0.88
C TYR A 36 -7.27 -3.73 -1.26
N ASN A 37 -6.37 -4.35 -0.49
CA ASN A 37 -5.89 -5.71 -0.76
C ASN A 37 -7.01 -6.74 -0.61
N SER A 38 -7.85 -6.63 0.42
CA SER A 38 -9.00 -7.54 0.62
C SER A 38 -10.02 -7.43 -0.51
N SER A 39 -10.29 -6.21 -0.98
CA SER A 39 -11.25 -5.96 -2.06
C SER A 39 -10.77 -6.56 -3.38
N TRP A 40 -9.49 -6.35 -3.73
CA TRP A 40 -8.92 -6.97 -4.91
C TRP A 40 -8.86 -8.50 -4.78
N GLY A 41 -8.42 -9.03 -3.65
CA GLY A 41 -8.38 -10.48 -3.40
C GLY A 41 -9.76 -11.13 -3.59
N LEU A 42 -10.82 -10.49 -3.08
CA LEU A 42 -12.19 -10.95 -3.25
C LEU A 42 -12.66 -10.88 -4.71
N LEU A 43 -12.28 -9.84 -5.45
CA LEU A 43 -12.58 -9.75 -6.89
C LEU A 43 -11.86 -10.86 -7.68
N PHE A 44 -10.58 -11.13 -7.40
CA PHE A 44 -9.86 -12.26 -8.01
C PHE A 44 -10.57 -13.58 -7.72
N LEU A 45 -10.98 -13.82 -6.48
CA LEU A 45 -11.73 -15.01 -6.09
C LEU A 45 -13.05 -15.16 -6.86
N ILE A 46 -13.83 -14.09 -6.97
CA ILE A 46 -15.10 -14.08 -7.70
C ILE A 46 -14.87 -14.37 -9.19
N PHE A 47 -14.00 -13.60 -9.85
CA PHE A 47 -13.78 -13.75 -11.30
C PHE A 47 -13.14 -15.10 -11.65
N ARG A 48 -12.34 -15.68 -10.76
CA ARG A 48 -11.84 -17.04 -10.93
C ARG A 48 -12.96 -18.08 -10.79
N HIS A 49 -13.81 -17.95 -9.77
CA HIS A 49 -14.92 -18.88 -9.55
C HIS A 49 -15.97 -18.87 -10.68
N TYR A 50 -16.20 -17.71 -11.29
CA TYR A 50 -17.12 -17.55 -12.42
C TYR A 50 -16.52 -17.93 -13.79
N ASN A 51 -15.26 -18.34 -13.86
CA ASN A 51 -14.63 -18.67 -15.13
C ASN A 51 -15.02 -20.11 -15.56
N ASP A 52 -15.91 -20.22 -16.55
CA ASP A 52 -16.46 -21.50 -17.05
C ASP A 52 -15.49 -22.32 -17.95
N SER A 53 -14.26 -21.86 -18.17
CA SER A 53 -13.30 -22.45 -19.13
C SER A 53 -11.95 -22.79 -18.50
N GLU A 54 -11.37 -23.93 -18.87
CA GLU A 54 -10.08 -24.45 -18.39
C GLU A 54 -8.91 -23.61 -18.92
N CYS A 55 -8.73 -22.40 -18.39
CA CYS A 55 -7.47 -21.69 -18.55
C CYS A 55 -6.52 -22.07 -17.43
N GLN A 56 -5.36 -22.59 -17.78
CA GLN A 56 -4.42 -23.06 -16.75
C GLN A 56 -3.51 -21.94 -16.27
N LEU A 57 -3.03 -21.08 -17.19
CA LEU A 57 -1.99 -20.11 -16.85
C LEU A 57 -2.56 -18.88 -16.15
N ILE A 58 -3.59 -18.23 -16.73
CA ILE A 58 -4.19 -17.04 -16.10
C ILE A 58 -4.89 -17.39 -14.78
N ASP A 59 -5.46 -18.58 -14.67
CA ASP A 59 -6.10 -19.08 -13.44
C ASP A 59 -5.06 -19.26 -12.32
N SER A 60 -3.92 -19.88 -12.64
CA SER A 60 -2.81 -20.03 -11.68
C SER A 60 -2.28 -18.68 -11.20
N TRP A 61 -2.04 -17.73 -12.10
CA TRP A 61 -1.54 -16.41 -11.73
C TRP A 61 -2.56 -15.57 -10.97
N THR A 62 -3.84 -15.68 -11.29
CA THR A 62 -4.92 -15.05 -10.53
C THR A 62 -5.06 -15.67 -9.14
N LEU A 63 -4.83 -16.97 -8.99
CA LEU A 63 -4.74 -17.64 -7.69
C LEU A 63 -3.55 -17.18 -6.85
N TYR A 64 -2.35 -17.11 -7.43
CA TYR A 64 -1.19 -16.59 -6.71
C TYR A 64 -1.41 -15.13 -6.27
N THR A 65 -2.05 -14.33 -7.13
CA THR A 65 -2.41 -12.94 -6.81
C THR A 65 -3.38 -12.87 -5.64
N GLU A 66 -4.45 -13.65 -5.67
CA GLU A 66 -5.43 -13.74 -4.57
C GLU A 66 -4.74 -14.09 -3.24
N ILE A 67 -3.92 -15.14 -3.22
CA ILE A 67 -3.24 -15.61 -2.01
C ILE A 67 -2.34 -14.50 -1.44
N VAL A 68 -1.56 -13.83 -2.28
CA VAL A 68 -0.67 -12.76 -1.82
C VAL A 68 -1.45 -11.56 -1.30
N LEU A 69 -2.50 -11.12 -2.01
CA LEU A 69 -3.33 -10.00 -1.57
C LEU A 69 -3.98 -10.27 -0.21
N PHE A 70 -4.56 -11.46 -0.01
CA PHE A 70 -5.12 -11.83 1.29
C PHE A 70 -4.06 -12.00 2.38
N THR A 71 -2.87 -12.50 2.02
CA THR A 71 -1.75 -12.64 2.98
C THR A 71 -1.29 -11.27 3.46
N ILE A 72 -1.11 -10.30 2.54
CA ILE A 72 -0.76 -8.91 2.88
C ILE A 72 -1.85 -8.29 3.75
N ALA A 73 -3.12 -8.40 3.35
CA ALA A 73 -4.23 -7.86 4.13
C ALA A 73 -4.30 -8.46 5.54
N GLY A 74 -4.13 -9.78 5.65
CA GLY A 74 -4.13 -10.50 6.93
C GLY A 74 -2.96 -10.10 7.82
N TYR A 75 -1.76 -9.98 7.26
CA TYR A 75 -0.59 -9.48 7.97
C TYR A 75 -0.81 -8.05 8.51
N LYS A 76 -1.29 -7.14 7.64
CA LYS A 76 -1.55 -5.74 8.05
C LYS A 76 -2.62 -5.65 9.12
N LEU A 77 -3.67 -6.48 9.04
CA LEU A 77 -4.77 -6.50 10.00
C LEU A 77 -4.38 -7.12 11.35
N LEU A 78 -3.68 -8.25 11.35
CA LEU A 78 -3.43 -9.05 12.56
C LEU A 78 -2.14 -8.65 13.28
N ILE A 79 -1.17 -8.07 12.58
CA ILE A 79 0.16 -7.79 13.12
C ILE A 79 0.46 -6.29 13.07
N GLU A 80 0.45 -5.68 11.89
CA GLU A 80 0.89 -4.29 11.72
C GLU A 80 -0.03 -3.30 12.44
N LEU A 81 -1.34 -3.40 12.22
CA LEU A 81 -2.35 -2.48 12.79
C LEU A 81 -2.40 -2.50 14.32
N PRO A 82 -2.44 -3.66 15.02
CA PRO A 82 -2.39 -3.69 16.49
C PRO A 82 -1.09 -3.11 17.05
N ILE A 83 0.05 -3.39 16.40
CA ILE A 83 1.35 -2.88 16.85
C ILE A 83 1.42 -1.36 16.68
N GLN A 84 0.98 -0.83 15.54
CA GLN A 84 0.88 0.62 15.31
C GLN A 84 -0.02 1.30 16.35
N TYR A 85 -1.19 0.72 16.64
CA TYR A 85 -2.13 1.24 17.64
C TYR A 85 -1.56 1.23 19.06
N GLN A 86 -0.84 0.18 19.46
CA GLN A 86 -0.28 0.07 20.81
C GLN A 86 0.97 0.93 21.01
N THR A 87 1.76 1.17 19.95
CA THR A 87 3.07 1.82 20.06
C THR A 87 3.09 3.29 19.65
N ASN A 88 1.94 3.86 19.22
CA ASN A 88 1.85 5.23 18.69
C ASN A 88 2.96 5.53 17.66
N GLU A 89 3.25 4.56 16.79
CA GLU A 89 4.27 4.64 15.71
C GLU A 89 5.73 4.88 16.16
N GLN A 90 6.02 4.86 17.46
CA GLN A 90 7.40 5.02 17.95
C GLN A 90 8.31 3.84 17.55
N TRP A 91 7.70 2.71 17.16
CA TRP A 91 8.39 1.46 16.81
C TRP A 91 8.01 0.99 15.41
N LYS A 92 8.42 1.72 14.37
CA LYS A 92 8.62 1.07 13.06
C LYS A 92 9.91 0.24 13.14
N ASN A 93 9.80 -0.99 13.65
CA ASN A 93 10.93 -1.91 13.77
C ASN A 93 11.46 -2.27 12.38
N GLN A 94 12.77 -2.50 12.25
CA GLN A 94 13.44 -2.99 11.02
C GLN A 94 12.73 -4.21 10.40
N LEU A 95 12.04 -5.01 11.21
CA LEU A 95 11.20 -6.12 10.77
C LEU A 95 10.10 -5.67 9.79
N PHE A 96 9.42 -4.56 10.08
CA PHE A 96 8.35 -4.03 9.24
C PHE A 96 8.88 -3.47 7.93
N ASP A 97 10.06 -2.84 7.94
CA ASP A 97 10.70 -2.41 6.70
C ASP A 97 11.07 -3.61 5.80
N VAL A 98 11.56 -4.71 6.40
CA VAL A 98 11.83 -5.95 5.65
C VAL A 98 10.54 -6.54 5.04
N VAL A 99 9.44 -6.52 5.79
CA VAL A 99 8.14 -6.99 5.26
C VAL A 99 7.64 -6.08 4.14
N ASP A 100 7.79 -4.76 4.24
CA ASP A 100 7.43 -3.82 3.18
C ASP A 100 8.24 -4.09 1.90
N TYR A 101 9.54 -4.43 2.01
CA TYR A 101 10.35 -4.82 0.85
C TYR A 101 9.92 -6.15 0.23
N LEU A 102 9.55 -7.14 1.06
CA LEU A 102 9.03 -8.42 0.59
C LEU A 102 7.67 -8.24 -0.11
N GLU A 103 6.79 -7.40 0.45
CA GLU A 103 5.52 -7.03 -0.15
C GLU A 103 5.73 -6.43 -1.55
N LEU A 104 6.63 -5.44 -1.67
CA LEU A 104 6.98 -4.86 -2.96
C LEU A 104 7.51 -5.90 -3.94
N PHE A 105 8.41 -6.80 -3.49
CA PHE A 105 8.96 -7.86 -4.32
C PHE A 105 7.86 -8.79 -4.87
N PHE A 106 6.97 -9.31 -4.01
CA PHE A 106 5.89 -10.19 -4.44
C PHE A 106 4.90 -9.48 -5.37
N ASN A 107 4.58 -8.21 -5.10
CA ASN A 107 3.72 -7.41 -5.97
C ASN A 107 4.32 -7.24 -7.38
N VAL A 108 5.64 -7.03 -7.49
CA VAL A 108 6.34 -6.97 -8.78
C VAL A 108 6.29 -8.32 -9.50
N VAL A 109 6.54 -9.42 -8.80
CA VAL A 109 6.48 -10.78 -9.38
C VAL A 109 5.08 -11.08 -9.91
N ILE A 110 4.03 -10.76 -9.14
CA ILE A 110 2.63 -10.91 -9.55
C ILE A 110 2.32 -10.07 -10.77
N LEU A 111 2.75 -8.81 -10.80
CA LEU A 111 2.47 -7.90 -11.90
C LEU A 111 3.08 -8.42 -13.21
N ILE A 112 4.32 -8.90 -13.16
CA ILE A 112 5.00 -9.54 -14.30
C ILE A 112 4.25 -10.81 -14.71
N GLY A 113 3.91 -11.66 -13.75
CA GLY A 113 3.22 -12.93 -14.00
C GLY A 113 1.83 -12.77 -14.62
N LEU A 114 1.01 -11.85 -14.10
CA LEU A 114 -0.29 -11.50 -14.67
C LEU A 114 -0.17 -10.88 -16.06
N THR A 115 0.83 -10.02 -16.28
CA THR A 115 1.09 -9.43 -17.60
C THR A 115 1.48 -10.52 -18.61
N TYR A 116 2.36 -11.43 -18.20
CA TYR A 116 2.73 -12.58 -19.01
C TYR A 116 1.53 -13.47 -19.33
N ALA A 117 0.73 -13.82 -18.32
CA ALA A 117 -0.47 -14.64 -18.49
C ALA A 117 -1.52 -13.97 -19.39
N TYR A 118 -1.69 -12.67 -19.28
CA TYR A 118 -2.61 -11.91 -20.13
C TYR A 118 -2.21 -11.95 -21.61
N VAL A 119 -0.91 -11.89 -21.92
CA VAL A 119 -0.41 -11.90 -23.31
C VAL A 119 -0.54 -13.28 -23.96
N GLN A 120 -0.62 -14.36 -23.17
CA GLN A 120 -0.85 -15.69 -23.72
C GLN A 120 -2.24 -15.82 -24.36
N ASP A 121 -2.30 -16.64 -25.40
CA ASP A 121 -3.52 -16.88 -26.15
C ASP A 121 -4.35 -17.98 -25.47
N GLU A 122 -5.19 -17.57 -24.53
CA GLU A 122 -6.17 -18.43 -23.84
C GLU A 122 -7.60 -17.88 -24.04
N GLU A 123 -8.59 -18.77 -24.17
CA GLU A 123 -9.99 -18.43 -24.52
C GLU A 123 -10.85 -17.88 -23.36
N CYS A 124 -10.28 -17.65 -22.17
CA CYS A 124 -10.98 -17.13 -20.99
C CYS A 124 -11.22 -15.62 -21.05
N TYR A 125 -12.20 -15.23 -21.84
CA TYR A 125 -12.46 -13.83 -22.13
C TYR A 125 -12.83 -12.97 -20.90
N HIS A 126 -13.62 -13.50 -19.97
CA HIS A 126 -14.05 -12.77 -18.78
C HIS A 126 -12.92 -12.55 -17.78
N LEU A 127 -12.18 -13.61 -17.45
CA LEU A 127 -11.02 -13.54 -16.56
C LEU A 127 -9.91 -12.68 -17.15
N LYS A 128 -9.64 -12.81 -18.46
CA LYS A 128 -8.64 -12.01 -19.19
C LYS A 128 -8.99 -10.52 -19.20
N ARG A 129 -10.28 -10.17 -19.38
CA ARG A 129 -10.76 -8.77 -19.26
C ARG A 129 -10.62 -8.21 -17.85
N PHE A 130 -10.93 -9.03 -16.83
CA PHE A 130 -10.75 -8.63 -15.44
C PHE A 130 -9.27 -8.37 -15.11
N VAL A 131 -8.38 -9.29 -15.49
CA VAL A 131 -6.93 -9.13 -15.32
C VAL A 131 -6.44 -7.89 -16.07
N LEU A 132 -6.90 -7.63 -17.29
CA LEU A 132 -6.59 -6.38 -18.00
C LEU A 132 -6.99 -5.14 -17.19
N GLY A 133 -8.21 -5.13 -16.64
CA GLY A 133 -8.68 -4.02 -15.81
C GLY A 133 -7.80 -3.80 -14.58
N TYR A 134 -7.43 -4.88 -13.88
CA TYR A 134 -6.51 -4.82 -12.76
C TYR A 134 -5.12 -4.28 -13.16
N LEU A 135 -4.57 -4.76 -14.28
CA LEU A 135 -3.28 -4.31 -14.80
C LEU A 135 -3.32 -2.82 -15.13
N ILE A 136 -4.36 -2.34 -15.83
CA ILE A 136 -4.51 -0.91 -16.15
C ILE A 136 -4.54 -0.06 -14.88
N VAL A 137 -5.37 -0.41 -13.90
CA VAL A 137 -5.47 0.34 -12.64
C VAL A 137 -4.14 0.35 -11.90
N THR A 138 -3.49 -0.81 -11.80
CA THR A 138 -2.21 -0.96 -11.08
C THR A 138 -1.08 -0.19 -11.78
N TYR A 139 -0.97 -0.27 -13.10
CA TYR A 139 0.02 0.50 -13.85
C TYR A 139 -0.21 2.01 -13.78
N LEU A 140 -1.47 2.47 -13.76
CA LEU A 140 -1.79 3.89 -13.56
C LEU A 140 -1.33 4.37 -12.18
N ILE A 141 -1.59 3.60 -11.12
CA ILE A 141 -1.13 3.92 -9.76
C ILE A 141 0.41 3.98 -9.71
N LEU A 142 1.09 3.01 -10.32
CA LEU A 142 2.56 2.98 -10.38
C LEU A 142 3.14 4.17 -11.14
N MET A 143 2.52 4.57 -12.26
CA MET A 143 2.95 5.75 -13.02
C MET A 143 2.79 7.03 -12.22
N ILE A 144 1.67 7.21 -11.52
CA ILE A 144 1.47 8.36 -10.63
C ILE A 144 2.53 8.36 -9.54
N TRP A 145 2.75 7.22 -8.88
CA TRP A 145 3.76 7.07 -7.83
C TRP A 145 5.16 7.42 -8.34
N LEU A 146 5.54 6.93 -9.52
CA LEU A 146 6.85 7.18 -10.12
C LEU A 146 7.05 8.65 -10.50
N ILE A 147 6.03 9.30 -11.06
CA ILE A 147 6.07 10.74 -11.36
C ILE A 147 6.18 11.56 -10.06
N SER A 148 5.40 11.22 -9.04
CA SER A 148 5.48 11.87 -7.72
C SER A 148 6.87 11.71 -7.09
N PHE A 149 7.46 10.51 -7.19
CA PHE A 149 8.79 10.23 -6.67
C PHE A 149 9.88 11.05 -7.38
N ILE A 150 9.86 11.11 -8.72
CA ILE A 150 10.77 11.94 -9.51
C ILE A 150 10.63 13.41 -9.13
N TYR A 151 9.39 13.90 -9.01
CA TYR A 151 9.12 15.29 -8.62
C TYR A 151 9.73 15.65 -7.25
N ILE A 152 9.61 14.75 -6.27
CA ILE A 152 10.20 14.94 -4.93
C ILE A 152 11.74 15.00 -5.00
N ILE A 153 12.38 14.15 -5.80
CA ILE A 153 13.84 14.19 -5.98
C ILE A 153 14.27 15.51 -6.63
N CYS A 154 13.65 15.89 -7.74
CA CYS A 154 14.02 17.10 -8.47
C CYS A 154 13.78 18.39 -7.67
N SER A 155 12.69 18.46 -6.89
CA SER A 155 12.40 19.62 -6.04
C SER A 155 13.36 19.74 -4.85
N ARG A 156 13.87 18.61 -4.33
CA ARG A 156 14.89 18.60 -3.27
C ARG A 156 16.21 19.22 -3.73
N GLU A 157 16.60 19.02 -4.98
CA GLU A 157 17.80 19.63 -5.57
C GLU A 157 17.67 21.16 -5.69
N GLN A 158 16.50 21.68 -6.05
CA GLN A 158 16.23 23.12 -6.11
C GLN A 158 16.27 23.82 -4.75
N PHE A 159 15.90 23.12 -3.67
CA PHE A 159 15.95 23.68 -2.32
C PHE A 159 17.39 23.75 -1.76
N THR A 160 18.28 22.86 -2.22
CA THR A 160 19.68 22.81 -1.76
C THR A 160 20.57 23.84 -2.47
N GLN A 161 20.19 24.30 -3.67
CA GLN A 161 20.94 25.33 -4.41
C GLN A 161 20.62 26.78 -4.01
N ASN A 162 19.52 27.00 -3.29
CA ASN A 162 19.08 28.33 -2.83
C ASN A 162 19.47 28.66 -1.37
N LEU A 163 20.32 27.82 -0.76
CA LEU A 163 20.91 27.97 0.57
C LEU A 163 22.42 28.17 0.44
#